data_AF-A0A6J3ENL9-F1
#
_entry.id   AF-A0A6J3ENL9-F1
#
_cell.length_a   1.000
_cell.length_b   1.000
_cell.length_c   1.000
_cell.angle_alpha   90.00
_cell.angle_beta   90.00
_cell.angle_gamma   90.00
#
_symmetry.space_group_name_H-M   'P 1'
#
loop_
_entity.id
_entity.type
_entity.pdbx_description
1 polymer ?
#
loop_
_entity_poly.entity_id
_entity_poly.type
_entity_poly.pdbx_seq_one_letter_code
_entity_poly.pdbx_strand_id
1 'polypeptide(L)'
;VVLPCNLLRMIWNAQKIFHINSRLPSDLHPVKVVEGVKELSRKLVIVNGEDPLSRQAQENATLLFNIHLRATLCSRRMAEEFHLSGEAFDWLLGEIESKFNQAIAHPGEMVGALAAQSLGEPATQMTLNTFHYAGVSAKNVTLGVPRLKELINISKKPKTPSLTVFLLGQSARDAERAKDILCHP
;
A
#
# COMPACT_ATOMS: atom_id res chain seq x y z
N VAL A 1 0.67 -0.92 3.53
CA VAL A 1 0.23 -0.46 2.19
C VAL A 1 0.01 1.04 2.27
N VAL A 2 0.55 1.81 1.34
CA VAL A 2 0.35 3.27 1.27
C VAL A 2 -0.69 3.55 0.18
N LEU A 3 -1.68 4.40 0.48
CA LEU A 3 -2.75 4.78 -0.43
C LEU A 3 -2.88 6.32 -0.46
N PRO A 4 -3.35 6.90 -1.57
CA PRO A 4 -3.33 8.35 -1.78
C PRO A 4 -4.26 9.13 -0.85
N CYS A 5 -5.36 8.52 -0.39
CA CYS A 5 -6.35 9.17 0.47
C CYS A 5 -6.57 8.40 1.78
N ASN A 6 -6.57 9.11 2.91
CA ASN A 6 -6.90 8.52 4.20
C ASN A 6 -8.42 8.59 4.44
N LEU A 7 -9.13 7.56 3.98
CA LEU A 7 -10.60 7.51 4.03
C LEU A 7 -11.17 7.65 5.45
N LEU A 8 -10.52 7.04 6.45
CA LEU A 8 -10.99 7.13 7.84
C LEU A 8 -10.94 8.55 8.37
N ARG A 9 -9.87 9.29 8.07
CA ARG A 9 -9.76 10.70 8.44
C ARG A 9 -10.80 11.56 7.73
N MET A 10 -11.10 11.25 6.47
CA MET A 10 -12.10 11.99 5.68
C MET A 10 -13.52 11.74 6.21
N ILE A 11 -13.85 10.49 6.56
CA ILE A 11 -15.12 10.13 7.20
C ILE A 11 -15.25 10.85 8.55
N TRP A 12 -14.18 10.84 9.35
CA TRP A 12 -14.19 11.55 10.64
C TRP A 12 -14.39 13.06 10.47
N ASN A 13 -13.75 13.68 9.46
CA ASN A 13 -13.99 15.07 9.11
C ASN A 13 -15.46 15.31 8.73
N ALA A 14 -16.06 14.43 7.92
CA ALA A 14 -17.48 14.52 7.57
C ALA A 14 -18.37 14.49 8.83
N GLN A 15 -18.10 13.56 9.75
CA GLN A 15 -18.84 13.49 11.02
C GLN A 15 -18.75 14.79 11.83
N LYS A 16 -17.61 15.47 11.81
CA LYS A 16 -17.41 16.75 12.51
C LYS A 16 -18.11 17.92 11.82
N ILE A 17 -18.02 18.01 10.49
CA ILE A 17 -18.62 19.09 9.69
C ILE A 17 -20.15 19.05 9.80
N PHE A 18 -20.74 17.86 9.68
CA PHE A 18 -22.19 17.67 9.70
C PHE A 18 -22.75 17.37 11.10
N HIS A 19 -21.92 17.49 12.15
CA HIS A 19 -22.31 17.25 13.54
C HIS A 19 -23.07 15.93 13.76
N ILE A 20 -22.58 14.85 13.15
CA ILE A 20 -23.22 13.53 13.16
C ILE A 20 -23.29 12.97 14.59
N ASN A 21 -24.48 12.52 14.98
CA ASN A 21 -24.72 11.88 16.26
C ASN A 21 -24.83 10.36 16.09
N SER A 22 -23.83 9.62 16.60
CA SER A 22 -23.77 8.16 16.52
C SER A 22 -24.82 7.41 17.35
N ARG A 23 -25.66 8.12 18.11
CA ARG A 23 -26.78 7.51 18.86
C ARG A 23 -28.08 7.51 18.09
N LEU A 24 -28.16 8.28 17.00
CA LEU A 24 -29.35 8.38 16.17
C LEU A 24 -29.18 7.50 14.92
N PRO A 25 -30.29 6.94 14.40
CA PRO A 25 -30.25 6.21 13.14
C PRO A 25 -29.86 7.16 11.99
N SER A 26 -29.09 6.63 11.05
CA SER A 26 -28.74 7.32 9.81
C SER A 26 -29.95 7.35 8.85
N ASP A 27 -30.10 8.45 8.10
CA ASP A 27 -31.06 8.63 7.01
C ASP A 27 -30.54 8.12 5.65
N LEU A 28 -29.32 7.57 5.63
CA LEU A 28 -28.63 7.16 4.41
C LEU A 28 -29.20 5.86 3.84
N HIS A 29 -29.74 5.94 2.63
CA HIS A 29 -30.28 4.77 1.94
C HIS A 29 -29.16 3.84 1.45
N PRO A 30 -29.20 2.52 1.74
CA PRO A 30 -28.13 1.58 1.37
C PRO A 30 -27.81 1.53 -0.13
N VAL A 31 -28.82 1.71 -0.99
CA VAL A 31 -28.65 1.74 -2.46
C VAL A 31 -27.83 2.94 -2.91
N LYS A 32 -28.04 4.11 -2.27
CA LYS A 32 -27.28 5.33 -2.55
C LYS A 32 -25.78 5.11 -2.30
N VAL A 33 -25.44 4.33 -1.27
CA VAL A 33 -24.05 3.97 -0.97
C VAL A 33 -23.44 3.12 -2.09
N VAL A 34 -24.15 2.07 -2.52
CA VAL A 34 -23.66 1.15 -3.56
C VAL A 34 -23.47 1.87 -4.89
N GLU A 35 -24.46 2.66 -5.29
CA GLU A 35 -24.43 3.43 -6.53
C GLU A 35 -23.37 4.53 -6.48
N GLY A 36 -23.29 5.27 -5.38
CA GLY A 36 -22.29 6.33 -5.18
C GLY A 36 -20.85 5.82 -5.22
N VAL A 37 -20.56 4.68 -4.58
CA VAL A 37 -19.23 4.06 -4.65
C VAL A 37 -18.92 3.55 -6.06
N LYS A 38 -19.90 2.99 -6.77
CA LYS A 38 -19.73 2.52 -8.15
C LYS A 38 -19.49 3.69 -9.12
N GLU A 39 -20.20 4.80 -8.93
CA GLU A 39 -20.02 6.01 -9.71
C GLU A 39 -18.67 6.66 -9.44
N LEU A 40 -18.29 6.81 -8.16
CA LEU A 40 -16.98 7.31 -7.76
C LEU A 40 -15.86 6.46 -8.39
N SER A 41 -15.96 5.13 -8.31
CA SER A 41 -15.00 4.21 -8.92
C SER A 41 -14.78 4.45 -10.43
N ARG A 42 -15.81 4.92 -11.15
CA ARG A 42 -15.69 5.29 -12.58
C ARG A 42 -15.04 6.66 -12.80
N LYS A 43 -15.23 7.61 -11.88
CA LYS A 43 -14.65 8.96 -11.96
C LYS A 43 -13.15 8.99 -11.67
N LEU A 44 -12.65 8.02 -10.91
CA LEU A 44 -11.24 7.90 -10.52
C LEU A 44 -10.36 7.37 -11.67
N VAL A 45 -10.21 8.14 -12.75
CA VAL A 45 -9.47 7.74 -13.96
C VAL A 45 -7.99 8.11 -13.85
N ILE A 46 -7.10 7.17 -14.21
CA ILE A 46 -5.64 7.34 -14.28
C ILE A 46 -5.14 7.07 -15.70
N VAL A 47 -5.63 6.01 -16.33
CA VAL A 47 -5.37 5.66 -17.73
C VAL A 47 -6.57 6.08 -18.56
N ASN A 48 -6.36 7.06 -19.44
CA ASN A 48 -7.40 7.54 -20.35
C ASN A 48 -7.52 6.60 -21.55
N GLY A 49 -8.75 6.25 -21.93
CA GLY A 49 -9.04 5.49 -23.15
C GLY A 49 -10.25 4.56 -22.99
N GLU A 50 -11.02 4.41 -24.07
CA GLU A 50 -12.22 3.56 -24.13
C GLU A 50 -11.92 2.17 -24.72
N ASP A 51 -10.74 1.99 -25.33
CA ASP A 51 -10.35 0.72 -25.91
C ASP A 51 -10.20 -0.37 -24.82
N PRO A 52 -10.34 -1.66 -25.19
CA PRO A 52 -10.26 -2.75 -24.21
C PRO A 52 -8.96 -2.78 -23.41
N LEU A 53 -7.83 -2.36 -24.00
CA LEU A 53 -6.53 -2.39 -23.35
C LEU A 53 -6.44 -1.28 -22.29
N SER A 54 -6.83 -0.05 -22.62
CA SER A 54 -6.87 1.09 -21.68
C SER A 54 -7.80 0.81 -20.50
N ARG A 55 -8.98 0.23 -20.75
CA ARG A 55 -9.92 -0.13 -19.67
C ARG A 55 -9.33 -1.17 -18.71
N GLN A 56 -8.62 -2.17 -19.22
CA GLN A 56 -7.96 -3.16 -18.38
C GLN A 56 -6.78 -2.57 -17.61
N ALA A 57 -6.01 -1.67 -18.23
CA ALA A 57 -4.94 -0.95 -17.54
C ALA A 57 -5.48 -0.06 -16.40
N GLN A 58 -6.60 0.63 -16.64
CA GLN A 58 -7.28 1.46 -15.63
C GLN A 58 -7.79 0.64 -14.45
N GLU A 59 -8.41 -0.51 -14.70
CA GLU A 59 -8.87 -1.42 -13.65
C GLU A 59 -7.71 -1.87 -12.77
N ASN A 60 -6.60 -2.29 -13.37
CA ASN A 60 -5.41 -2.74 -12.65
C ASN A 60 -4.75 -1.60 -11.86
N ALA A 61 -4.62 -0.41 -12.45
CA ALA A 61 -3.98 0.75 -11.83
C ALA A 61 -4.71 1.20 -10.55
N THR A 62 -6.03 1.05 -10.50
CA THR A 62 -6.87 1.49 -9.37
C THR A 62 -7.41 0.34 -8.52
N LEU A 63 -7.02 -0.91 -8.81
CA LEU A 63 -7.60 -2.11 -8.20
C LEU A 63 -7.55 -2.07 -6.66
N LEU A 64 -6.36 -1.83 -6.10
CA LEU A 64 -6.17 -1.83 -4.65
C LEU A 64 -6.93 -0.69 -3.97
N PHE A 65 -6.95 0.49 -4.60
CA PHE A 65 -7.71 1.63 -4.09
C PHE A 65 -9.22 1.36 -4.13
N ASN A 66 -9.72 0.79 -5.21
CA ASN A 66 -11.13 0.39 -5.35
C ASN A 66 -11.53 -0.69 -4.34
N ILE A 67 -10.66 -1.66 -4.03
CA ILE A 67 -10.88 -2.63 -2.96
C ILE A 67 -11.00 -1.91 -1.62
N HIS A 68 -10.06 -1.00 -1.31
CA HIS A 68 -10.08 -0.24 -0.06
C HIS A 68 -11.32 0.66 0.06
N LEU A 69 -11.72 1.30 -1.03
CA LEU A 69 -12.92 2.14 -1.12
C LEU A 69 -14.17 1.33 -0.82
N ARG A 70 -14.38 0.18 -1.49
CA ARG A 70 -15.55 -0.68 -1.27
C ARG A 70 -15.57 -1.31 0.12
N ALA A 71 -14.41 -1.70 0.66
CA ALA A 71 -14.32 -2.24 2.01
C ALA A 71 -14.59 -1.19 3.10
N THR A 72 -14.29 0.08 2.83
CA THR A 72 -14.47 1.18 3.79
C THR A 72 -15.86 1.79 3.70
N LEU A 73 -16.34 2.08 2.50
CA LEU A 73 -17.65 2.69 2.24
C LEU A 73 -18.74 1.66 1.94
N CYS A 74 -18.74 0.51 2.60
CA CYS A 74 -19.85 -0.44 2.46
C CYS A 74 -21.08 0.05 3.23
N SER A 75 -22.29 -0.24 2.72
CA SER A 75 -23.55 0.31 3.24
C SER A 75 -23.74 0.06 4.74
N ARG A 76 -23.34 -1.12 5.23
CA ARG A 76 -23.40 -1.45 6.65
C ARG A 76 -22.52 -0.53 7.49
N ARG A 77 -21.26 -0.31 7.11
CA ARG A 77 -20.35 0.55 7.88
C ARG A 77 -20.80 2.01 7.85
N MET A 78 -21.26 2.48 6.70
CA MET A 78 -21.75 3.85 6.56
C MET A 78 -22.94 4.14 7.48
N ALA A 79 -23.87 3.18 7.62
CA ALA A 79 -25.07 3.33 8.45
C ALA A 79 -24.87 2.98 9.94
N GLU A 80 -24.16 1.88 10.26
CA GLU A 80 -24.05 1.33 11.63
C GLU A 80 -22.77 1.74 12.36
N GLU A 81 -21.66 1.98 11.66
CA GLU A 81 -20.38 2.34 12.31
C GLU A 81 -20.21 3.85 12.30
N PHE A 82 -20.33 4.45 11.12
CA PHE A 82 -20.06 5.87 10.92
C PHE A 82 -21.32 6.75 11.02
N HIS A 83 -22.50 6.16 10.92
CA HIS A 83 -23.80 6.85 11.02
C HIS A 83 -23.90 8.09 10.13
N LEU A 84 -23.28 8.07 8.94
CA LEU A 84 -23.26 9.23 8.05
C LEU A 84 -24.66 9.53 7.53
N SER A 85 -24.99 10.81 7.36
CA SER A 85 -26.22 11.22 6.70
C SER A 85 -26.10 11.16 5.17
N GLY A 86 -27.24 11.25 4.48
CA GLY A 86 -27.30 11.37 3.03
C GLY A 86 -26.43 12.51 2.47
N GLU A 87 -26.44 13.67 3.13
CA GLU A 87 -25.65 14.86 2.74
C GLU A 87 -24.16 14.69 3.06
N ALA A 88 -23.84 14.15 4.24
CA ALA A 88 -22.45 13.91 4.64
C ALA A 88 -21.77 12.89 3.72
N PHE A 89 -22.51 11.91 3.22
CA PHE A 89 -22.03 10.94 2.25
C PHE A 89 -21.75 11.57 0.88
N ASP A 90 -22.62 12.44 0.36
CA ASP A 90 -22.38 13.13 -0.92
C ASP A 90 -21.14 14.04 -0.85
N TRP A 91 -21.00 14.77 0.26
CA TRP A 91 -19.81 15.55 0.54
C TRP A 91 -18.54 14.68 0.56
N LEU A 92 -18.60 13.52 1.22
CA LEU A 92 -17.47 12.60 1.31
C LEU A 92 -17.04 12.08 -0.06
N LEU A 93 -17.97 11.73 -0.95
CA LEU A 93 -17.64 11.27 -2.31
C LEU A 93 -16.91 12.36 -3.10
N GLY A 94 -17.40 13.61 -3.05
CA GLY A 94 -16.76 14.73 -3.72
C GLY A 94 -15.37 15.05 -3.17
N GLU A 95 -15.20 14.98 -1.85
CA GLU A 95 -13.91 15.21 -1.21
C GLU A 95 -12.90 14.09 -1.56
N ILE A 96 -13.34 12.83 -1.66
CA ILE A 96 -12.49 11.72 -2.12
C ILE A 96 -12.04 11.94 -3.56
N GLU A 97 -12.96 12.29 -4.47
CA GLU A 97 -12.62 12.59 -5.87
C GLU A 97 -11.61 13.72 -5.98
N SER A 98 -11.85 14.84 -5.28
CA SER A 98 -10.96 15.99 -5.25
C SER A 98 -9.56 15.64 -4.74
N LYS A 99 -9.48 14.93 -3.61
CA LYS A 99 -8.20 14.52 -3.02
C LYS A 99 -7.46 13.50 -3.86
N PHE A 100 -8.17 12.60 -4.53
CA PHE A 100 -7.56 11.64 -5.44
C PHE A 100 -6.94 12.34 -6.64
N ASN A 101 -7.67 13.27 -7.27
CA ASN A 101 -7.17 14.03 -8.42
C ASN A 101 -5.95 14.89 -8.05
N GLN A 102 -5.93 15.46 -6.84
CA GLN A 102 -4.76 16.18 -6.30
C GLN A 102 -3.54 15.27 -6.06
N ALA A 103 -3.75 13.97 -5.84
CA ALA A 103 -2.68 13.00 -5.60
C ALA A 103 -2.08 12.42 -6.88
N ILE A 104 -2.62 12.77 -8.06
CA ILE A 104 -2.06 12.35 -9.35
C ILE A 104 -0.72 13.07 -9.56
N ALA A 105 0.32 12.31 -9.91
CA ALA A 105 1.63 12.86 -10.21
C ALA A 105 1.57 13.81 -11.41
N HIS A 106 2.22 14.97 -11.29
CA HIS A 106 2.18 15.96 -12.36
C HIS A 106 3.03 15.50 -13.56
N PRO A 107 2.51 15.64 -14.80
CA PRO A 107 3.31 15.32 -15.98
C PRO A 107 4.50 16.27 -16.10
N GLY A 108 5.65 15.74 -16.51
CA GLY A 108 6.89 16.51 -16.67
C GLY A 108 7.72 16.67 -15.39
N GLU A 109 7.31 16.06 -14.28
CA GLU A 109 8.11 16.04 -13.06
C GLU A 109 9.43 15.27 -13.25
N MET A 110 10.54 15.79 -12.71
CA MET A 110 11.88 15.21 -12.83
C MET A 110 12.07 14.01 -11.90
N VAL A 111 11.28 12.95 -12.12
CA VAL A 111 11.21 11.75 -11.27
C VAL A 111 12.56 11.05 -11.08
N GLY A 112 13.44 11.10 -12.06
CA GLY A 112 14.77 10.46 -11.98
C GLY A 112 15.68 11.12 -10.94
N ALA A 113 15.72 12.45 -10.91
CA ALA A 113 16.53 13.20 -9.93
C ALA A 113 15.96 13.05 -8.51
N LEU A 114 14.63 13.16 -8.38
CA LEU A 114 13.92 12.94 -7.12
C LEU A 114 14.18 11.54 -6.56
N ALA A 115 13.99 10.49 -7.38
CA ALA A 115 14.22 9.11 -6.97
C ALA A 115 15.68 8.86 -6.55
N ALA A 116 16.65 9.43 -7.28
CA ALA A 116 18.06 9.31 -6.94
C ALA A 116 18.38 9.95 -5.57
N GLN A 117 17.83 11.13 -5.28
CA GLN A 117 17.98 11.80 -4.00
C GLN A 117 17.29 11.03 -2.87
N SER A 118 16.05 10.56 -3.08
CA SER A 118 15.29 9.78 -2.10
C SER A 118 15.98 8.48 -1.69
N LEU A 119 16.79 7.89 -2.59
CA LEU A 119 17.66 6.75 -2.27
C LEU A 119 18.99 7.18 -1.61
N GLY A 120 19.60 8.26 -2.10
CA GLY A 120 20.92 8.72 -1.67
C GLY A 120 20.94 9.30 -0.26
N GLU A 121 19.95 10.10 0.12
CA GLU A 121 19.87 10.71 1.45
C GLU A 121 19.88 9.67 2.59
N PRO A 122 18.99 8.66 2.63
CA PRO A 122 19.02 7.65 3.69
C PRO A 122 20.29 6.79 3.62
N ALA A 123 20.90 6.60 2.45
CA ALA A 123 22.14 5.85 2.32
C ALA A 123 23.32 6.49 3.09
N THR A 124 23.31 7.82 3.27
CA THR A 124 24.29 8.51 4.11
C THR A 124 24.07 8.29 5.60
N GLN A 125 22.81 8.07 6.01
CA GLN A 125 22.42 7.80 7.39
C GLN A 125 22.64 6.33 7.77
N MET A 126 22.66 5.43 6.78
CA MET A 126 23.05 4.03 6.98
C MET A 126 24.56 3.96 7.28
N THR A 127 24.91 4.11 8.56
CA THR A 127 26.29 4.06 9.04
C THR A 127 27.06 2.86 8.47
N LEU A 128 28.33 3.08 8.15
CA LEU A 128 29.28 2.02 7.81
C LEU A 128 29.38 1.08 9.03
N ASN A 129 28.84 -0.13 8.88
CA ASN A 129 28.85 -1.26 9.81
C ASN A 129 27.71 -1.31 10.86
N THR A 130 26.54 -1.82 10.47
CA THR A 130 25.52 -2.32 11.40
C THR A 130 25.91 -3.72 11.92
N PHE A 131 26.86 -3.79 12.86
CA PHE A 131 27.27 -5.05 13.52
C PHE A 131 26.27 -5.59 14.56
N HIS A 132 25.11 -4.93 14.72
CA HIS A 132 24.12 -5.32 15.72
C HIS A 132 22.76 -5.62 15.09
N TYR A 133 22.66 -6.75 14.39
CA TYR A 133 21.39 -7.46 14.30
C TYR A 133 21.35 -8.45 15.47
N ALA A 134 20.89 -7.99 16.64
CA ALA A 134 20.75 -8.85 17.80
C ALA A 134 19.72 -9.95 17.51
N GLY A 135 20.10 -11.22 17.70
CA GLY A 135 19.18 -12.37 17.61
C GLY A 135 19.39 -13.35 16.46
N VAL A 136 20.40 -13.16 15.59
CA VAL A 136 20.74 -14.17 14.54
C VAL A 136 22.20 -14.58 14.69
N SER A 137 22.42 -15.84 15.07
CA SER A 137 23.76 -16.40 15.19
C SER A 137 24.36 -16.67 13.80
N ALA A 138 25.52 -16.07 13.53
CA ALA A 138 26.49 -16.49 12.51
C ALA A 138 26.31 -16.09 11.02
N LYS A 139 25.64 -14.98 10.67
CA LYS A 139 25.83 -14.39 9.32
C LYS A 139 26.21 -12.91 9.39
N ASN A 140 27.51 -12.64 9.24
CA ASN A 140 28.01 -11.31 8.88
C ASN A 140 27.57 -11.01 7.44
N VAL A 141 26.33 -10.57 7.25
CA VAL A 141 25.86 -10.08 5.94
C VAL A 141 26.44 -8.69 5.74
N THR A 142 26.95 -8.39 4.55
CA THR A 142 27.36 -7.04 4.19
C THR A 142 26.11 -6.15 4.19
N LEU A 143 26.10 -5.12 5.03
CA LEU A 143 25.00 -4.17 5.20
C LEU A 143 25.49 -2.73 4.97
N GLY A 144 24.56 -1.79 4.85
CA GLY A 144 24.85 -0.37 4.66
C GLY A 144 25.51 -0.04 3.32
N VAL A 145 26.33 1.02 3.31
CA VAL A 145 26.99 1.55 2.10
C VAL A 145 27.77 0.50 1.29
N PRO A 146 28.56 -0.42 1.91
CA PRO A 146 29.26 -1.46 1.17
C PRO A 146 28.33 -2.37 0.36
N ARG A 147 27.14 -2.69 0.90
CA ARG A 147 26.15 -3.51 0.19
C ARG A 147 25.48 -2.74 -0.93
N LEU A 148 25.15 -1.46 -0.69
CA LEU A 148 24.59 -0.59 -1.71
C LEU A 148 25.53 -0.48 -2.92
N LYS A 149 26.84 -0.30 -2.67
CA LYS A 149 27.86 -0.25 -3.74
C LYS A 149 27.95 -1.56 -4.54
N GLU A 150 27.83 -2.71 -3.88
CA GLU A 150 27.82 -4.01 -4.58
C GLU A 150 26.59 -4.17 -5.48
N LEU A 151 25.41 -3.75 -5.00
CA LEU A 151 24.15 -3.85 -5.73
C LEU A 151 24.12 -2.92 -6.94
N ILE A 152 24.52 -1.65 -6.78
CA ILE A 152 24.55 -0.67 -7.87
C ILE A 152 25.54 -1.08 -8.97
N ASN A 153 26.72 -1.60 -8.59
CA ASN A 153 27.74 -1.99 -9.57
C ASN A 153 27.56 -3.41 -10.12
N ILE A 154 26.54 -4.15 -9.66
CA ILE A 154 26.27 -5.54 -10.09
C ILE A 154 27.56 -6.40 -9.98
N SER A 155 28.14 -6.42 -8.78
CA SER A 155 29.41 -7.14 -8.54
C SER A 155 29.28 -8.64 -8.81
N LYS A 156 30.15 -9.19 -9.66
CA LYS A 156 30.19 -10.64 -9.96
C LYS A 156 30.54 -11.52 -8.76
N LYS A 157 31.24 -10.97 -7.77
CA LYS A 157 31.66 -11.68 -6.55
C LYS A 157 31.27 -10.84 -5.32
N PRO A 158 30.03 -10.98 -4.81
CA PRO A 158 29.61 -10.26 -3.60
C PRO A 158 30.41 -10.76 -2.39
N LYS A 159 30.70 -9.88 -1.42
CA LYS A 159 31.53 -10.24 -0.27
C LYS A 159 30.93 -11.34 0.61
N THR A 160 29.60 -11.36 0.73
CA THR A 160 28.87 -12.26 1.63
C THR A 160 27.72 -12.94 0.88
N PRO A 161 28.02 -13.90 -0.03
CA PRO A 161 26.97 -14.64 -0.73
C PRO A 161 26.14 -15.45 0.27
N SER A 162 24.83 -15.44 0.09
CA SER A 162 23.89 -16.09 0.98
C SER A 162 22.75 -16.70 0.17
N LEU A 163 22.34 -17.90 0.55
CA LEU A 163 21.16 -18.57 0.02
C LEU A 163 20.22 -18.93 1.18
N THR A 164 18.93 -18.69 0.98
CA THR A 164 17.87 -19.08 1.91
C THR A 164 17.07 -20.21 1.28
N VAL A 165 17.13 -21.41 1.85
CA VAL A 165 16.35 -22.58 1.41
C VAL A 165 15.15 -22.73 2.33
N PHE A 166 13.95 -22.78 1.75
CA PHE A 166 12.74 -23.12 2.50
C PHE A 166 12.45 -24.61 2.35
N LEU A 167 12.24 -25.29 3.47
CA LEU A 167 11.85 -26.70 3.48
C LEU A 167 10.33 -26.81 3.37
N LEU A 168 9.86 -27.94 2.82
CA LEU A 168 8.44 -28.26 2.66
C LEU A 168 8.04 -29.48 3.49
N GLY A 169 6.75 -29.66 3.70
CA GLY A 169 6.20 -30.85 4.36
C GLY A 169 6.65 -31.03 5.81
N GLN A 170 6.94 -32.26 6.21
CA GLN A 170 7.34 -32.57 7.58
C GLN A 170 8.73 -32.01 7.92
N SER A 171 9.64 -31.92 6.96
CA SER A 171 10.99 -31.35 7.16
C SER A 171 10.98 -29.84 7.44
N ALA A 172 9.88 -29.14 7.14
CA ALA A 172 9.69 -27.74 7.53
C ALA A 172 9.33 -27.57 9.02
N ARG A 173 8.87 -28.65 9.68
CA ARG A 173 8.34 -28.62 11.06
C ARG A 173 9.12 -29.50 12.03
N ASP A 174 9.93 -30.42 11.50
CA ASP A 174 10.75 -31.38 12.26
C ASP A 174 12.23 -31.06 12.07
N ALA A 175 12.91 -30.78 13.18
CA ALA A 175 14.32 -30.40 13.20
C ALA A 175 15.25 -31.56 12.79
N GLU A 176 14.91 -32.82 13.09
CA GLU A 176 15.75 -33.96 12.72
C GLU A 176 15.70 -34.18 11.21
N ARG A 177 14.51 -34.10 10.62
CA ARG A 177 14.37 -34.19 9.16
C ARG A 177 14.93 -33.00 8.40
N ALA A 178 14.95 -31.82 9.03
CA ALA A 178 15.66 -30.68 8.47
C ALA A 178 17.18 -30.93 8.43
N LYS A 179 17.73 -31.62 9.44
CA LYS A 179 19.15 -32.03 9.45
C LYS A 179 19.43 -33.10 8.40
N ASP A 180 18.51 -34.03 8.14
CA ASP A 180 18.69 -35.04 7.09
C ASP A 180 18.96 -34.40 5.72
N ILE A 181 18.20 -33.34 5.39
CA ILE A 181 18.38 -32.54 4.16
C ILE A 181 19.69 -31.74 4.19
N LEU A 182 20.12 -31.27 5.35
CA LEU A 182 21.41 -30.58 5.50
C LEU A 182 22.60 -31.52 5.27
N CYS A 183 22.49 -32.77 5.73
CA CYS A 183 23.57 -33.75 5.74
C CYS A 183 23.72 -34.54 4.43
N HIS A 184 22.69 -34.56 3.58
CA HIS A 184 22.70 -35.23 2.28
C HIS A 184 22.53 -34.21 1.15
N PRO A 185 23.64 -33.71 0.57
CA PRO A 185 23.60 -32.81 -0.58
C PRO A 185 23.10 -33.48 -1.86
#